data_AF-A0A0E1X7T0-F1
#
_entry.id   AF-A0A0E1X7T0-F1
#
_cell.length_a   1.000
_cell.length_b   1.000
_cell.length_c   1.000
_cell.angle_alpha   90.00
_cell.angle_beta   90.00
_cell.angle_gamma   90.00
#
_symmetry.space_group_name_H-M   'P 1'
#
loop_
_entity.id
_entity.type
_entity.pdbx_description
1 polymer ?
#
loop_
_entity_poly.entity_id
_entity_poly.type
_entity_poly.pdbx_seq_one_letter_code
_entity_poly.pdbx_strand_id
1 'polypeptide(L)'
;MTINIIVLIVSIIVFQLIIGHIWHDIGLSYLRSILLMMLPFGLGVFIQQVSYYERQYPKWQVPQNIKVRLKYIYLATFLEYVVLYLTLFTDILR
;
A
#
# COMPACT_ATOMS: atom_id res chain seq x y z
N MET A 1 -15.02 16.97 -10.60
CA MET A 1 -15.70 15.84 -9.93
C MET A 1 -15.47 14.53 -10.68
N THR A 2 -15.98 14.34 -11.89
CA THR A 2 -15.73 13.10 -12.69
C THR A 2 -14.24 12.86 -12.94
N ILE A 3 -13.49 13.90 -13.32
CA ILE A 3 -12.03 13.82 -13.53
C ILE A 3 -11.30 13.42 -12.23
N ASN A 4 -11.62 14.06 -11.09
CA ASN A 4 -11.02 13.74 -9.80
C ASN A 4 -11.22 12.28 -9.39
N ILE A 5 -12.43 11.74 -9.61
CA ILE A 5 -12.74 10.33 -9.31
C ILE A 5 -11.94 9.40 -10.22
N ILE A 6 -11.81 9.71 -11.51
CA ILE A 6 -10.98 8.92 -12.44
C ILE A 6 -9.52 8.93 -12.01
N VAL A 7 -8.98 10.12 -11.68
CA VAL A 7 -7.60 10.27 -11.18
C VAL A 7 -7.39 9.47 -9.90
N LEU A 8 -8.35 9.49 -8.98
CA LEU A 8 -8.30 8.72 -7.74
C LEU A 8 -8.26 7.20 -8.03
N ILE A 9 -9.16 6.68 -8.86
CA ILE A 9 -9.22 5.25 -9.20
C ILE A 9 -7.92 4.79 -9.87
N VAL A 10 -7.43 5.53 -10.86
CA VAL A 10 -6.18 5.20 -11.56
C VAL A 10 -5.00 5.20 -10.59
N SER A 11 -4.93 6.20 -9.70
CA SER A 11 -3.86 6.31 -8.71
C SER A 11 -3.89 5.14 -7.72
N ILE A 12 -5.07 4.76 -7.22
CA ILE A 12 -5.23 3.58 -6.35
C ILE A 12 -4.72 2.33 -7.06
N ILE A 13 -5.12 2.10 -8.32
CA ILE A 13 -4.66 0.93 -9.08
C ILE A 13 -3.12 0.91 -9.20
N VAL A 14 -2.51 2.05 -9.55
CA VAL A 14 -1.05 2.16 -9.67
C VAL A 14 -0.36 1.88 -8.34
N PHE A 15 -0.81 2.50 -7.24
CA PHE A 15 -0.21 2.25 -5.92
C PHE A 15 -0.39 0.81 -5.45
N GLN A 16 -1.57 0.21 -5.67
CA GLN A 16 -1.81 -1.19 -5.33
C GLN A 16 -0.89 -2.12 -6.13
N LEU A 17 -0.70 -1.89 -7.43
CA LEU A 17 0.25 -2.68 -8.24
C LEU A 17 1.69 -2.58 -7.72
N ILE A 18 2.14 -1.37 -7.35
CA ILE A 18 3.46 -1.16 -6.75
C ILE A 18 3.59 -1.92 -5.43
N ILE A 19 2.60 -1.79 -4.54
CA ILE A 19 2.58 -2.47 -3.24
C ILE A 19 2.58 -4.00 -3.42
N GLY A 20 1.74 -4.52 -4.32
CA GLY A 20 1.66 -5.95 -4.63
C GLY A 20 2.97 -6.51 -5.19
N HIS A 21 3.65 -5.75 -6.05
CA HIS A 21 4.98 -6.11 -6.56
C HIS A 21 6.01 -6.18 -5.43
N ILE A 22 6.08 -5.15 -4.57
CA ILE A 22 7.01 -5.14 -3.44
C ILE A 22 6.69 -6.29 -2.46
N TRP A 23 5.41 -6.62 -2.23
CA TRP A 23 5.03 -7.77 -1.41
C TRP A 23 5.62 -9.07 -1.96
N HIS A 24 5.49 -9.30 -3.26
CA HIS A 24 6.05 -10.47 -3.90
C HIS A 24 7.57 -10.52 -3.77
N ASP A 25 8.26 -9.40 -3.98
CA ASP A 25 9.71 -9.29 -3.82
C ASP A 25 10.20 -9.55 -2.39
N ILE A 26 9.39 -9.24 -1.37
CA ILE A 26 9.69 -9.57 0.03
C ILE A 26 9.64 -11.09 0.27
N GLY A 27 9.02 -11.85 -0.65
CA GLY A 27 8.90 -13.30 -0.60
C GLY A 27 7.49 -13.79 -0.31
N LEU A 28 6.46 -12.94 -0.37
CA LEU A 28 5.08 -13.43 -0.32
C LEU A 28 4.74 -14.21 -1.58
N SER A 29 3.94 -15.28 -1.42
CA SER A 29 3.40 -16.00 -2.56
C SER A 29 2.53 -15.08 -3.42
N TYR A 30 2.57 -15.30 -4.73
CA TYR A 30 1.86 -14.46 -5.70
C TYR A 30 0.37 -14.30 -5.37
N LEU A 31 -0.28 -15.39 -4.95
CA LEU A 31 -1.68 -15.38 -4.51
C LEU A 31 -1.91 -14.43 -3.33
N ARG A 32 -1.06 -14.48 -2.29
CA ARG A 32 -1.19 -13.61 -1.12
C ARG A 32 -0.93 -12.15 -1.49
N SER A 33 0.07 -11.88 -2.31
CA SER A 33 0.35 -10.53 -2.81
C SER A 33 -0.84 -9.95 -3.57
N ILE A 34 -1.49 -10.73 -4.44
CA ILE A 34 -2.71 -10.29 -5.14
C ILE A 34 -3.85 -10.04 -4.16
N LEU A 35 -4.11 -10.95 -3.21
CA LEU A 35 -5.20 -10.78 -2.25
C LEU A 35 -5.03 -9.51 -1.41
N LEU A 36 -3.81 -9.21 -0.97
CA LEU A 36 -3.51 -8.00 -0.20
C LEU A 36 -3.60 -6.74 -1.07
N MET A 37 -3.20 -6.82 -2.34
CA MET A 37 -3.31 -5.73 -3.32
C MET A 37 -4.76 -5.31 -3.61
N MET A 38 -5.71 -6.24 -3.49
CA MET A 38 -7.15 -5.94 -3.67
C MET A 38 -7.75 -5.13 -2.50
N LEU A 39 -6.97 -4.85 -1.44
CA LEU A 39 -7.41 -4.15 -0.24
C LEU A 39 -6.71 -2.77 -0.15
N PRO A 40 -7.26 -1.73 -0.80
CA PRO A 40 -6.61 -0.45 -0.93
C PRO A 40 -6.57 0.35 0.38
N PHE A 41 -5.96 1.55 0.32
CA PHE A 41 -5.84 2.45 1.47
C PHE A 41 -5.08 1.82 2.64
N GLY A 42 -4.09 0.97 2.33
CA GLY A 42 -3.28 0.31 3.34
C GLY A 42 -3.98 -0.80 4.14
N LEU A 43 -5.22 -1.18 3.82
CA LEU A 43 -5.92 -2.26 4.54
C LEU A 43 -5.17 -3.60 4.44
N GLY A 44 -4.73 -3.98 3.23
CA GLY A 44 -3.90 -5.18 3.05
C GLY A 44 -2.58 -5.08 3.81
N VAL A 45 -1.96 -3.89 3.81
CA VAL A 45 -0.71 -3.63 4.54
C VAL A 45 -0.90 -3.81 6.03
N PHE A 46 -1.99 -3.27 6.59
CA PHE A 46 -2.33 -3.40 8.00
C PHE A 46 -2.59 -4.85 8.41
N ILE A 47 -3.35 -5.61 7.60
CA ILE A 47 -3.59 -7.03 7.86
C ILE A 47 -2.26 -7.80 7.91
N GLN A 48 -1.39 -7.59 6.93
CA GLN A 48 -0.08 -8.27 6.90
C GLN A 48 0.81 -7.87 8.08
N GLN A 49 0.73 -6.61 8.52
CA GLN A 49 1.45 -6.11 9.69
C GLN A 49 1.07 -6.87 10.96
N VAL A 50 -0.22 -6.89 11.29
CA VAL A 50 -0.73 -7.45 12.55
C VAL A 50 -0.73 -8.98 12.53
N SER A 51 -1.01 -9.59 11.37
CA SER A 51 -1.12 -11.05 11.25
C SER A 51 0.23 -11.76 11.12
N TYR A 52 1.24 -11.11 10.52
CA TYR A 52 2.53 -11.73 10.25
C TYR A 52 3.69 -11.01 10.94
N TYR A 53 3.96 -9.75 10.60
CA TYR A 53 5.21 -9.11 11.03
C TYR A 53 5.30 -8.90 12.54
N GLU A 54 4.24 -8.44 13.20
CA GLU A 54 4.26 -8.24 14.65
C GLU A 54 4.39 -9.56 15.42
N ARG A 55 3.87 -10.66 14.88
CA ARG A 55 3.94 -11.99 15.49
C ARG A 55 5.30 -12.65 15.29
N GLN A 56 5.85 -12.55 14.07
CA GLN A 56 7.10 -13.21 13.68
C GLN A 56 8.33 -12.42 14.08
N TYR A 57 8.24 -11.09 14.17
CA TYR A 57 9.35 -10.21 14.54
C TYR A 57 8.98 -9.33 15.73
N PRO A 58 8.94 -9.91 16.96
CA PRO A 58 8.72 -9.14 18.18
C PRO A 58 9.69 -7.95 18.28
N LYS A 59 9.20 -6.82 18.80
CA LYS A 59 9.95 -5.55 18.88
C LYS A 59 10.50 -5.06 17.52
N TRP A 60 9.87 -5.48 16.42
CA TRP A 60 10.20 -5.06 15.06
C TRP A 60 11.65 -5.40 14.62
N GLN A 61 12.15 -6.54 15.07
CA GLN A 61 13.46 -7.09 14.70
C GLN A 61 13.47 -7.72 13.29
N VAL A 62 12.84 -7.04 12.32
CA VAL A 62 12.77 -7.46 10.92
C VAL A 62 14.14 -7.27 10.23
N PRO A 63 14.59 -8.22 9.40
CA PRO A 63 15.80 -8.08 8.58
C PRO A 63 15.82 -6.77 7.77
N GLN A 64 16.99 -6.16 7.64
CA GLN A 64 17.11 -4.80 7.10
C GLN A 64 16.60 -4.67 5.66
N ASN A 65 16.86 -5.66 4.81
CA ASN A 65 16.36 -5.71 3.43
C ASN A 65 14.83 -5.68 3.38
N ILE A 66 14.15 -6.46 4.22
CA ILE A 66 12.69 -6.48 4.31
C ILE A 66 12.18 -5.17 4.91
N LYS A 67 12.85 -4.65 5.95
CA LYS A 67 12.48 -3.40 6.63
C LYS A 67 12.49 -2.21 5.67
N VAL A 68 13.46 -2.12 4.76
CA VAL A 68 13.51 -1.07 3.74
C VAL A 68 12.34 -1.20 2.75
N ARG A 69 12.06 -2.42 2.26
CA ARG A 69 10.92 -2.67 1.36
C ARG A 69 9.58 -2.34 2.00
N LEU A 70 9.39 -2.69 3.28
CA LEU A 70 8.20 -2.31 4.05
C LEU A 70 8.04 -0.79 4.16
N LYS A 71 9.14 -0.04 4.37
CA LYS A 71 9.09 1.42 4.37
C LYS A 71 8.60 1.99 3.03
N TYR A 72 9.00 1.40 1.90
CA TYR A 72 8.48 1.81 0.60
C TYR A 72 6.98 1.52 0.45
N ILE A 73 6.49 0.38 0.95
CA ILE A 73 5.06 0.09 0.99
C ILE A 73 4.31 1.15 1.82
N TYR A 74 4.80 1.48 3.03
CA TYR A 74 4.16 2.50 3.86
C TYR A 74 4.19 3.88 3.21
N LEU A 75 5.29 4.23 2.53
CA LEU A 75 5.37 5.48 1.77
C LEU A 75 4.37 5.51 0.62
N ALA A 76 4.22 4.41 -0.13
CA ALA A 76 3.22 4.30 -1.19
C ALA A 76 1.79 4.44 -0.64
N THR A 77 1.48 3.79 0.49
CA THR A 77 0.19 3.95 1.18
C THR A 77 -0.03 5.39 1.64
N PHE A 78 1.00 6.04 2.19
CA PHE A 78 0.90 7.46 2.56
C PHE A 78 0.58 8.35 1.36
N LEU A 79 1.27 8.15 0.23
CA LEU A 79 1.02 8.89 -1.00
C LEU A 79 -0.38 8.62 -1.57
N GLU A 80 -0.89 7.39 -1.46
CA GLU A 80 -2.28 7.03 -1.80
C GLU A 80 -3.28 7.89 -1.00
N TYR A 81 -3.05 8.08 0.31
CA TYR A 81 -3.88 8.97 1.14
C TYR A 81 -3.73 10.45 0.78
N VAL A 82 -2.53 10.91 0.40
CA VAL A 82 -2.35 12.28 -0.10
C VAL A 82 -3.17 12.49 -1.37
N VAL A 83 -3.13 11.55 -2.32
CA VAL A 83 -3.95 11.63 -3.54
C VAL A 83 -5.44 11.62 -3.22
N LEU A 84 -5.89 10.76 -2.30
CA LEU A 84 -7.27 10.76 -1.82
C LEU A 84 -7.66 12.13 -1.25
N TYR A 85 -6.81 12.71 -0.42
CA TYR A 85 -7.07 14.02 0.17
C TYR A 85 -7.22 15.10 -0.91
N LEU A 86 -6.26 15.18 -1.84
CA LEU A 86 -6.27 16.19 -2.89
C LEU A 86 -7.47 16.02 -3.84
N THR A 87 -7.80 14.78 -4.22
CA THR A 87 -8.89 14.53 -5.18
C THR A 87 -10.30 14.74 -4.59
N LEU A 88 -10.50 14.45 -3.30
CA LEU A 88 -11.81 14.56 -2.64
C LEU A 88 -12.05 15.90 -1.94
N PHE A 89 -11.02 16.51 -1.36
CA PHE A 89 -11.18 17.65 -0.46
C PHE A 89 -10.55 18.95 -0.99
N THR A 90 -9.88 18.92 -2.14
CA THR A 90 -9.32 20.13 -2.76
C THR A 90 -9.81 20.31 -4.19
N ASP A 91 -9.94 21.56 -4.63
CA ASP A 91 -10.36 21.92 -5.99
C ASP A 91 -9.19 21.96 -7.00
N ILE A 92 -8.04 21.33 -6.70
CA ILE A 92 -6.80 21.41 -7.52
C ILE A 92 -7.00 21.00 -9.00
N LEU A 93 -7.94 20.10 -9.27
CA LEU A 93 -8.21 19.55 -10.61
C LEU A 93 -9.49 20.11 -11.25
N ARG A 94 -10.04 21.20 -10.69
CA ARG A 94 -11.29 21.80 -11.13
C ARG A 94 -11.08 23.01 -12.04
#